data_AF-A0A1B2IW92-F1
#
_entry.id   AF-A0A1B2IW92-F1
#
_cell.length_a   1.000
_cell.length_b   1.000
_cell.length_c   1.000
_cell.angle_alpha   90.00
_cell.angle_beta   90.00
_cell.angle_gamma   90.00
#
_symmetry.space_group_name_H-M   'P 1'
#
loop_
_entity.id
_entity.type
_entity.pdbx_description
1 polymer ?
#
loop_
_entity_poly.entity_id
_entity_poly.type
_entity_poly.pdbx_seq_one_letter_code
_entity_poly.pdbx_strand_id
1 'polypeptide(L)'
;MKFNKLVKVLAGVMLLGGGLFIGANLNTPAAQTTTAQAKTKSTKVVKVTYKKLAKKAYHVTKGTFYSTSKLTKANHYAVHYKNTTFYTSEQGTVKRANGKKAIYYYVKSSNGKVKGWIWHSYLIKGKAPAAKKTTTTTSTTKTPTTSTTTSGSTTTPQAPITSLVGESTSSSDTEQATVNVYGPLSQGNKILVSGTVDFTAGATAASVLQTLCNNSGVSVSISGTGTSLYVRGIDNLFEKDTTATSGWIYSVNGTFPSYSAGAYKVQSGDVVQWMYTETKGDRGWTGQ
;
A
#
# COMPACT_ATOMS: atom_id res chain seq x y z
N MET A 1 0.38 -39.60 53.68
CA MET A 1 -0.31 -38.43 53.07
C MET A 1 -1.08 -38.95 51.85
N LYS A 2 -2.40 -39.12 51.93
CA LYS A 2 -3.48 -38.11 51.73
C LYS A 2 -3.71 -37.75 50.25
N PHE A 3 -4.85 -38.21 49.73
CA PHE A 3 -5.44 -37.99 48.40
C PHE A 3 -6.02 -36.58 48.20
N ASN A 4 -6.13 -36.14 46.94
CA ASN A 4 -7.35 -35.62 46.26
C ASN A 4 -6.97 -34.80 45.00
N LYS A 5 -7.73 -34.75 43.90
CA LYS A 5 -8.85 -35.59 43.42
C LYS A 5 -9.02 -35.42 41.90
N LEU A 6 -9.63 -36.42 41.26
CA LEU A 6 -10.05 -36.44 39.85
C LEU A 6 -11.41 -35.72 39.67
N VAL A 7 -11.62 -34.99 38.57
CA VAL A 7 -12.95 -34.86 37.91
C VAL A 7 -12.78 -34.93 36.37
N LYS A 8 -13.61 -35.74 35.72
CA LYS A 8 -13.79 -35.88 34.26
C LYS A 8 -15.16 -35.29 33.86
N VAL A 9 -15.27 -34.74 32.64
CA VAL A 9 -16.40 -34.83 31.65
C VAL A 9 -15.80 -34.21 30.36
N LEU A 10 -15.53 -34.83 29.20
CA LEU A 10 -16.00 -36.02 28.45
C LEU A 10 -17.38 -35.90 27.76
N ALA A 11 -17.35 -35.72 26.43
CA ALA A 11 -18.41 -35.95 25.41
C ALA A 11 -19.81 -35.29 25.64
N GLY A 12 -20.57 -34.88 24.63
CA GLY A 12 -20.52 -35.09 23.17
C GLY A 12 -21.95 -35.00 22.62
N VAL A 13 -22.18 -35.59 21.43
CA VAL A 13 -23.51 -35.90 20.85
C VAL A 13 -24.29 -34.73 20.20
N MET A 14 -24.19 -34.73 18.88
CA MET A 14 -25.18 -34.24 17.89
C MET A 14 -26.59 -34.78 18.17
N LEU A 15 -27.62 -33.92 18.08
CA LEU A 15 -29.01 -34.35 17.96
C LEU A 15 -29.69 -33.66 16.76
N LEU A 16 -30.10 -34.48 15.80
CA LEU A 16 -31.12 -34.13 14.81
C LEU A 16 -32.48 -34.13 15.50
N GLY A 17 -33.26 -33.08 15.30
CA GLY A 17 -34.65 -32.98 15.77
C GLY A 17 -35.47 -32.16 14.79
N GLY A 18 -36.18 -32.83 13.89
CA GLY A 18 -37.17 -32.18 13.04
C GLY A 18 -38.46 -31.92 13.82
N GLY A 19 -38.99 -30.70 13.73
CA GLY A 19 -40.29 -30.28 14.26
C GLY A 19 -40.94 -29.31 13.28
N LEU A 20 -42.25 -29.41 13.10
CA LEU A 20 -42.96 -28.90 11.92
C LEU A 20 -44.13 -27.98 12.34
N PHE A 21 -44.34 -26.88 11.58
CA PHE A 21 -45.41 -25.87 11.73
C PHE A 21 -45.31 -25.00 13.03
N ILE A 22 -45.94 -23.83 13.17
CA ILE A 22 -47.00 -23.10 12.41
C ILE A 22 -46.55 -21.64 12.18
N GLY A 23 -47.03 -20.98 11.12
CA GLY A 23 -46.68 -19.59 10.81
C GLY A 23 -47.38 -18.54 11.70
N ALA A 24 -46.66 -17.44 11.96
CA ALA A 24 -47.22 -16.17 12.42
C ALA A 24 -46.50 -15.01 11.71
N ASN A 25 -47.25 -14.10 11.10
CA ASN A 25 -46.68 -12.90 10.48
C ASN A 25 -46.12 -11.98 11.56
N LEU A 26 -44.81 -11.73 11.54
CA LEU A 26 -44.15 -10.72 12.36
C LEU A 26 -43.37 -9.78 11.45
N ASN A 27 -43.95 -8.60 11.24
CA ASN A 27 -43.39 -7.54 10.44
C ASN A 27 -42.18 -6.94 11.19
N THR A 28 -41.00 -7.50 10.96
CA THR A 28 -39.74 -7.04 11.57
C THR A 28 -38.96 -6.17 10.58
N PRO A 29 -38.63 -4.91 10.91
CA PRO A 29 -37.76 -4.11 10.06
C PRO A 29 -36.38 -4.77 10.01
N ALA A 30 -35.89 -5.03 8.80
CA ALA A 30 -34.59 -5.66 8.59
C ALA A 30 -33.49 -4.78 9.20
N ALA A 31 -32.96 -5.21 10.34
CA ALA A 31 -31.80 -4.59 10.96
C ALA A 31 -30.62 -4.71 9.99
N GLN A 32 -30.23 -3.60 9.38
CA GLN A 32 -29.08 -3.53 8.49
C GLN A 32 -27.83 -3.95 9.29
N THR A 33 -27.36 -5.17 9.01
CA THR A 33 -26.09 -5.69 9.53
C THR A 33 -24.96 -4.93 8.86
N THR A 34 -24.60 -3.79 9.45
CA THR A 34 -23.39 -3.06 9.10
C THR A 34 -22.19 -3.98 9.37
N THR A 35 -21.65 -4.56 8.31
CA THR A 35 -20.40 -5.33 8.35
C THR A 35 -19.26 -4.38 8.65
N ALA A 36 -19.05 -4.11 9.93
CA ALA A 36 -18.02 -3.23 10.43
C ALA A 36 -16.65 -3.68 9.91
N GLN A 37 -16.14 -2.98 8.89
CA GLN A 37 -14.81 -3.25 8.35
C GLN A 37 -13.77 -2.97 9.43
N ALA A 38 -13.28 -4.04 10.05
CA ALA A 38 -12.37 -3.95 11.17
C ALA A 38 -11.03 -3.34 10.72
N LYS A 39 -10.88 -2.02 10.93
CA LYS A 39 -9.66 -1.24 10.65
C LYS A 39 -8.47 -1.90 11.36
N THR A 40 -7.71 -2.72 10.63
CA THR A 40 -6.70 -3.60 11.22
C THR A 40 -5.55 -2.78 11.80
N LYS A 41 -5.58 -2.58 13.13
CA LYS A 41 -4.50 -1.89 13.84
C LYS A 41 -3.19 -2.64 13.57
N SER A 42 -2.19 -1.93 13.04
CA SER A 42 -0.87 -2.51 12.76
C SER A 42 -0.32 -3.16 14.03
N THR A 43 -0.13 -4.48 13.99
CA THR A 43 0.09 -5.27 15.20
C THR A 43 1.50 -5.09 15.74
N LYS A 44 1.60 -4.47 16.92
CA LYS A 44 2.84 -4.23 17.66
C LYS A 44 3.70 -5.50 17.73
N VAL A 45 5.00 -5.36 17.52
CA VAL A 45 5.96 -6.46 17.73
C VAL A 45 6.04 -6.75 19.23
N VAL A 46 5.78 -8.00 19.61
CA VAL A 46 5.76 -8.45 21.02
C VAL A 46 7.08 -9.09 21.42
N LYS A 47 7.67 -9.92 20.55
CA LYS A 47 8.94 -10.60 20.83
C LYS A 47 9.75 -10.77 19.55
N VAL A 48 11.08 -10.69 19.67
CA VAL A 48 12.02 -11.09 18.62
C VAL A 48 12.95 -12.14 19.20
N THR A 49 13.12 -13.26 18.51
CA THR A 49 14.13 -14.28 18.84
C THR A 49 15.22 -14.25 17.77
N TYR A 50 16.49 -14.22 18.19
CA TYR A 50 17.64 -14.09 17.29
C TYR A 50 18.36 -15.42 17.04
N LYS A 51 18.94 -15.56 15.85
CA LYS A 51 19.83 -16.67 15.47
C LYS A 51 20.96 -16.11 14.60
N LYS A 52 22.22 -16.47 14.88
CA LYS A 52 23.36 -16.14 13.99
C LYS A 52 23.25 -16.93 12.68
N LEU A 53 23.53 -16.27 11.56
CA LEU A 53 23.57 -16.88 10.22
C LEU A 53 24.99 -16.84 9.65
N ALA A 54 25.32 -17.84 8.85
CA ALA A 54 26.51 -17.80 8.01
C ALA A 54 26.43 -16.64 7.00
N LYS A 55 27.59 -16.07 6.67
CA LYS A 55 27.72 -15.03 5.64
C LYS A 55 27.38 -15.62 4.27
N LYS A 56 26.21 -15.29 3.73
CA LYS A 56 25.73 -15.72 2.41
C LYS A 56 25.37 -14.50 1.57
N ALA A 57 25.68 -14.55 0.27
CA ALA A 57 25.40 -13.48 -0.67
C ALA A 57 23.94 -13.52 -1.15
N TYR A 58 23.32 -12.35 -1.18
CA TYR A 58 21.96 -12.12 -1.68
C TYR A 58 21.91 -10.79 -2.45
N HIS A 59 20.88 -10.62 -3.25
CA HIS A 59 20.43 -9.35 -3.78
C HIS A 59 18.92 -9.18 -3.55
N VAL A 60 18.38 -8.02 -3.86
CA VAL A 60 16.99 -7.67 -3.54
C VAL A 60 16.33 -6.96 -4.71
N THR A 61 15.06 -7.25 -4.98
CA THR A 61 14.29 -6.58 -6.04
C THR A 61 13.19 -5.67 -5.49
N LYS A 62 12.69 -5.95 -4.29
CA LYS A 62 11.57 -5.28 -3.63
C LYS A 62 11.69 -5.31 -2.10
N GLY A 63 10.88 -4.49 -1.42
CA GLY A 63 10.77 -4.46 0.04
C GLY A 63 11.57 -3.35 0.73
N THR A 64 11.56 -3.38 2.07
CA THR A 64 12.10 -2.33 2.93
C THR A 64 13.07 -2.91 3.94
N PHE A 65 14.23 -2.27 4.10
CA PHE A 65 15.16 -2.51 5.18
C PHE A 65 14.77 -1.66 6.39
N TYR A 66 14.60 -2.28 7.55
CA TYR A 66 14.35 -1.62 8.83
C TYR A 66 15.65 -1.47 9.63
N SER A 67 15.82 -0.37 10.36
CA SER A 67 17.01 -0.17 11.20
C SER A 67 17.06 -1.16 12.38
N THR A 68 15.89 -1.59 12.86
CA THR A 68 15.74 -2.49 14.02
C THR A 68 14.79 -3.65 13.71
N SER A 69 15.04 -4.79 14.38
CA SER A 69 14.23 -6.00 14.31
C SER A 69 12.81 -5.81 14.88
N LYS A 70 12.58 -4.74 15.66
CA LYS A 70 11.25 -4.30 16.09
C LYS A 70 10.42 -3.66 14.96
N LEU A 71 11.01 -3.46 13.77
CA LEU A 71 10.38 -2.95 12.55
C LEU A 71 9.77 -1.54 12.69
N THR A 72 10.21 -0.76 13.68
CA THR A 72 9.63 0.56 14.01
C THR A 72 10.11 1.70 13.11
N LYS A 73 11.25 1.55 12.42
CA LYS A 73 11.82 2.56 11.54
C LYS A 73 12.36 1.91 10.26
N ALA A 74 11.80 2.30 9.11
CA ALA A 74 12.39 2.04 7.80
C ALA A 74 13.70 2.84 7.66
N ASN A 75 14.67 2.27 6.94
CA ASN A 75 16.01 2.84 6.76
C ASN A 75 16.41 2.96 5.28
N HIS A 76 16.12 1.93 4.48
CA HIS A 76 16.45 1.90 3.05
C HIS A 76 15.39 1.13 2.26
N TYR A 77 15.19 1.49 0.99
CA TYR A 77 14.32 0.74 0.07
C TYR A 77 15.13 -0.21 -0.78
N ALA A 78 14.75 -1.48 -0.79
CA ALA A 78 15.46 -2.51 -1.54
C ALA A 78 15.49 -2.24 -3.06
N VAL A 79 14.47 -1.56 -3.60
CA VAL A 79 14.36 -1.26 -5.03
C VAL A 79 15.51 -0.40 -5.58
N HIS A 80 16.21 0.37 -4.75
CA HIS A 80 17.39 1.15 -5.15
C HIS A 80 18.67 0.31 -5.24
N TYR A 81 18.67 -0.89 -4.64
CA TYR A 81 19.85 -1.71 -4.44
C TYR A 81 19.79 -3.04 -5.21
N LYS A 82 19.01 -3.07 -6.32
CA LYS A 82 18.89 -4.20 -7.25
C LYS A 82 20.25 -4.72 -7.73
N ASN A 83 21.21 -3.81 -7.92
CA ASN A 83 22.56 -4.09 -8.39
C ASN A 83 23.60 -4.14 -7.24
N THR A 84 23.15 -4.29 -5.98
CA THR A 84 24.03 -4.36 -4.79
C THR A 84 23.98 -5.75 -4.17
N THR A 85 25.15 -6.35 -3.94
CA THR A 85 25.24 -7.61 -3.19
C THR A 85 25.23 -7.34 -1.69
N PHE A 86 24.26 -7.94 -1.01
CA PHE A 86 24.10 -7.94 0.42
C PHE A 86 24.58 -9.27 1.03
N TYR A 87 25.02 -9.22 2.28
CA TYR A 87 25.47 -10.37 3.05
C TYR A 87 24.68 -10.52 4.34
N THR A 88 24.12 -11.71 4.59
CA THR A 88 23.47 -12.05 5.86
C THR A 88 24.45 -12.15 7.02
N SER A 89 23.98 -11.81 8.23
CA SER A 89 24.68 -12.16 9.49
C SER A 89 23.75 -12.72 10.57
N GLU A 90 22.48 -12.33 10.57
CA GLU A 90 21.53 -12.69 11.62
C GLU A 90 20.13 -12.92 11.08
N GLN A 91 19.34 -13.69 11.83
CA GLN A 91 17.91 -13.89 11.64
C GLN A 91 17.18 -13.47 12.92
N GLY A 92 16.14 -12.66 12.76
CA GLY A 92 15.17 -12.32 13.79
C GLY A 92 13.81 -12.93 13.46
N THR A 93 13.33 -13.83 14.30
CA THR A 93 11.96 -14.34 14.23
C THR A 93 11.07 -13.40 15.05
N VAL A 94 10.31 -12.55 14.36
CA VAL A 94 9.45 -11.50 14.92
C VAL A 94 8.06 -12.07 15.18
N LYS A 95 7.65 -12.18 16.46
CA LYS A 95 6.29 -12.49 16.88
C LYS A 95 5.49 -11.18 17.03
N ARG A 96 4.43 -11.03 16.24
CA ARG A 96 3.47 -9.92 16.32
C ARG A 96 2.42 -10.16 17.41
N ALA A 97 1.68 -9.13 17.79
CA ALA A 97 0.62 -9.22 18.81
C ALA A 97 -0.46 -10.27 18.50
N ASN A 98 -0.79 -10.49 17.23
CA ASN A 98 -1.70 -11.55 16.77
C ASN A 98 -1.09 -12.97 16.79
N GLY A 99 0.00 -13.20 17.50
CA GLY A 99 0.68 -14.49 17.60
C GLY A 99 1.50 -14.92 16.37
N LYS A 100 1.20 -14.37 15.18
CA LYS A 100 1.88 -14.71 13.92
C LYS A 100 3.38 -14.37 14.00
N LYS A 101 4.19 -15.25 13.41
CA LYS A 101 5.66 -15.13 13.34
C LYS A 101 6.08 -14.76 11.92
N ALA A 102 7.07 -13.88 11.78
CA ALA A 102 7.67 -13.53 10.50
C ALA A 102 9.20 -13.51 10.63
N ILE A 103 9.91 -13.99 9.62
CA ILE A 103 11.37 -14.15 9.65
C ILE A 103 12.03 -12.97 8.93
N TYR A 104 12.89 -12.24 9.61
CA TYR A 104 13.67 -11.14 9.04
C TYR A 104 15.15 -11.50 9.09
N TYR A 105 15.88 -11.20 8.03
CA TYR A 105 17.34 -11.33 8.00
C TYR A 105 17.96 -9.94 8.14
N TYR A 106 18.97 -9.83 9.00
CA TYR A 106 19.86 -8.68 8.97
C TYR A 106 20.87 -8.88 7.85
N VAL A 107 20.95 -7.89 6.96
CA VAL A 107 21.92 -7.89 5.88
C VAL A 107 22.69 -6.58 5.81
N LYS A 108 23.90 -6.64 5.24
CA LYS A 108 24.78 -5.50 4.99
C LYS A 108 25.38 -5.59 3.59
N SER A 109 25.44 -4.45 2.89
CA SER A 109 26.24 -4.27 1.68
C SER A 109 27.72 -4.55 1.98
N SER A 110 28.50 -4.93 0.96
CA SER A 110 29.97 -5.10 1.06
C SER A 110 30.68 -3.88 1.65
N ASN A 111 30.23 -2.67 1.27
CA ASN A 111 30.77 -1.39 1.74
C ASN A 111 30.19 -0.92 3.09
N GLY A 112 29.31 -1.69 3.73
CA GLY A 112 28.69 -1.35 5.02
C GLY A 112 27.71 -0.16 5.02
N LYS A 113 27.64 0.64 3.95
CA LYS A 113 26.83 1.87 3.86
C LYS A 113 25.32 1.61 3.92
N VAL A 114 24.89 0.45 3.42
CA VAL A 114 23.48 0.04 3.37
C VAL A 114 23.32 -1.22 4.21
N LYS A 115 22.48 -1.15 5.26
CA LYS A 115 22.27 -2.26 6.20
C LYS A 115 20.89 -2.19 6.87
N GLY A 116 20.37 -3.35 7.27
CA GLY A 116 19.13 -3.44 8.02
C GLY A 116 18.46 -4.81 7.98
N TRP A 117 17.34 -4.89 8.68
CA TRP A 117 16.45 -6.05 8.74
C TRP A 117 15.49 -6.03 7.55
N ILE A 118 15.48 -7.06 6.72
CA ILE A 118 14.52 -7.22 5.62
C ILE A 118 13.80 -8.56 5.76
N TRP A 119 12.54 -8.64 5.32
CA TRP A 119 11.79 -9.89 5.32
C TRP A 119 12.49 -10.90 4.40
N HIS A 120 12.76 -12.11 4.91
CA HIS A 120 13.65 -13.07 4.23
C HIS A 120 13.20 -13.45 2.81
N SER A 121 11.90 -13.43 2.53
CA SER A 121 11.32 -13.76 1.22
C SER A 121 11.63 -12.73 0.12
N TYR A 122 12.11 -11.53 0.50
CA TYR A 122 12.54 -10.50 -0.45
C TYR A 122 14.03 -10.60 -0.84
N LEU A 123 14.78 -11.54 -0.24
CA LEU A 123 16.19 -11.77 -0.54
C LEU A 123 16.33 -12.90 -1.56
N ILE A 124 16.85 -12.57 -2.74
CA ILE A 124 17.18 -13.53 -3.79
C ILE A 124 18.63 -14.00 -3.58
N LYS A 125 18.84 -15.32 -3.49
CA LYS A 125 20.15 -15.91 -3.20
C LYS A 125 21.11 -15.71 -4.39
N GLY A 126 22.33 -15.28 -4.11
CA GLY A 126 23.36 -15.01 -5.13
C GLY A 126 23.81 -13.54 -5.15
N LYS A 127 24.93 -13.27 -5.83
CA LYS A 127 25.41 -11.90 -6.06
C LYS A 127 24.43 -11.13 -6.95
N ALA A 128 24.38 -9.82 -6.81
CA ALA A 128 23.59 -8.94 -7.66
C ALA A 128 24.15 -8.87 -9.09
N PRO A 129 23.30 -8.65 -10.12
CA PRO A 129 23.76 -8.33 -11.47
C PRO A 129 24.53 -7.00 -11.49
N ALA A 130 25.53 -6.91 -12.38
CA ALA A 130 26.39 -5.72 -12.48
C ALA A 130 25.65 -4.54 -13.13
N ALA A 131 25.77 -3.35 -12.55
CA ALA A 131 25.22 -2.13 -13.13
C ALA A 131 26.09 -1.62 -14.28
N LYS A 132 25.52 -1.45 -15.48
CA LYS A 132 26.15 -0.65 -16.54
C LYS A 132 26.05 0.83 -16.12
N LYS A 133 27.19 1.51 -15.96
CA LYS A 133 27.27 2.92 -15.52
C LYS A 133 26.76 3.85 -16.62
N THR A 134 25.90 4.80 -16.27
CA THR A 134 25.62 6.00 -17.07
C THR A 134 26.13 7.22 -16.31
N THR A 135 26.93 8.05 -16.98
CA THR A 135 27.46 9.31 -16.47
C THR A 135 26.59 10.44 -17.01
N THR A 136 26.00 11.27 -16.14
CA THR A 136 25.20 12.43 -16.56
C THR A 136 25.93 13.71 -16.20
N THR A 137 26.35 14.45 -17.22
CA THR A 137 27.03 15.75 -17.11
C THR A 137 26.03 16.86 -16.85
N THR A 138 26.38 17.80 -15.96
CA THR A 138 25.59 18.99 -15.65
C THR A 138 25.53 19.95 -16.84
N SER A 139 24.33 20.36 -17.27
CA SER A 139 24.11 21.46 -18.22
C SER A 139 23.22 22.55 -17.61
N THR A 140 23.86 23.66 -17.23
CA THR A 140 23.21 24.92 -16.87
C THR A 140 22.74 25.68 -18.11
N THR A 141 21.48 26.13 -18.15
CA THR A 141 21.02 27.16 -19.09
C THR A 141 20.10 28.16 -18.38
N LYS A 142 20.15 29.42 -18.81
CA LYS A 142 19.65 30.61 -18.12
C LYS A 142 18.19 30.93 -18.46
N THR A 143 17.47 31.51 -17.50
CA THR A 143 16.15 32.14 -17.68
C THR A 143 16.28 33.60 -18.09
N PRO A 144 15.42 34.10 -19.00
CA PRO A 144 14.95 35.48 -18.98
C PRO A 144 13.42 35.61 -18.78
N THR A 145 13.06 36.63 -17.98
CA THR A 145 11.90 37.58 -18.01
C THR A 145 10.80 37.36 -19.10
N THR A 146 9.48 37.57 -18.91
CA THR A 146 8.73 38.72 -18.30
C THR A 146 7.24 38.37 -18.00
N SER A 147 6.49 39.30 -17.39
CA SER A 147 5.13 39.26 -16.79
C SER A 147 3.88 39.40 -17.72
N THR A 148 2.67 39.49 -17.10
CA THR A 148 1.42 40.21 -17.55
C THR A 148 0.26 39.34 -18.13
N THR A 149 -1.08 39.52 -17.92
CA THR A 149 -1.97 39.95 -16.78
C THR A 149 -3.49 39.87 -17.15
N THR A 150 -4.40 39.58 -16.18
CA THR A 150 -5.90 39.85 -16.13
C THR A 150 -6.95 38.95 -16.85
N SER A 151 -8.12 38.88 -16.18
CA SER A 151 -9.45 38.23 -16.35
C SER A 151 -10.18 38.15 -17.70
N GLY A 152 -11.15 37.22 -17.78
CA GLY A 152 -12.29 37.19 -18.73
C GLY A 152 -13.26 36.00 -18.48
N SER A 153 -14.56 36.13 -18.78
CA SER A 153 -15.62 35.16 -18.39
C SER A 153 -16.74 35.01 -19.45
N THR A 154 -17.50 33.91 -19.37
CA THR A 154 -18.98 33.77 -19.63
C THR A 154 -19.50 33.03 -20.91
N THR A 155 -20.39 32.05 -20.66
CA THR A 155 -21.58 31.55 -21.44
C THR A 155 -21.59 30.51 -22.60
N THR A 156 -22.58 29.62 -22.42
CA THR A 156 -23.28 28.53 -23.18
C THR A 156 -24.18 29.03 -24.37
N PRO A 157 -25.10 28.26 -25.03
CA PRO A 157 -25.42 26.80 -25.11
C PRO A 157 -25.74 26.21 -26.54
N GLN A 158 -26.10 24.89 -26.62
CA GLN A 158 -27.29 24.29 -27.34
C GLN A 158 -27.06 22.91 -28.04
N ALA A 159 -28.07 22.03 -27.98
CA ALA A 159 -28.21 20.67 -28.58
C ALA A 159 -29.41 20.67 -29.60
N PRO A 160 -30.00 19.56 -30.15
CA PRO A 160 -29.81 18.10 -29.96
C PRO A 160 -29.86 17.23 -31.27
N ILE A 161 -29.81 15.87 -31.16
CA ILE A 161 -30.75 14.92 -31.83
C ILE A 161 -30.61 13.46 -31.31
N THR A 162 -31.69 12.70 -31.49
CA THR A 162 -32.05 11.37 -30.96
C THR A 162 -31.64 10.17 -31.84
N SER A 163 -31.23 9.02 -31.27
CA SER A 163 -31.77 7.69 -31.65
C SER A 163 -31.25 6.45 -30.90
N LEU A 164 -32.22 5.61 -30.53
CA LEU A 164 -32.25 4.13 -30.56
C LEU A 164 -31.33 3.31 -29.63
N VAL A 165 -31.97 2.84 -28.55
CA VAL A 165 -32.06 1.43 -28.09
C VAL A 165 -30.92 0.48 -28.49
N GLY A 166 -30.17 0.08 -27.47
CA GLY A 166 -29.31 -1.10 -27.49
C GLY A 166 -29.26 -1.71 -26.09
N GLU A 167 -30.31 -2.47 -25.73
CA GLU A 167 -30.35 -3.32 -24.53
C GLU A 167 -29.25 -4.39 -24.66
N SER A 168 -28.03 -4.05 -24.24
CA SER A 168 -26.87 -4.94 -24.30
C SER A 168 -26.55 -5.48 -22.92
N THR A 169 -27.06 -6.68 -22.65
CA THR A 169 -26.80 -7.49 -21.46
C THR A 169 -25.31 -7.89 -21.40
N SER A 170 -24.46 -6.94 -21.01
CA SER A 170 -23.01 -7.11 -20.96
C SER A 170 -22.60 -7.71 -19.62
N SER A 171 -22.20 -8.98 -19.63
CA SER A 171 -21.52 -9.64 -18.52
C SER A 171 -20.23 -8.87 -18.19
N SER A 172 -20.22 -8.16 -17.07
CA SER A 172 -19.08 -7.33 -16.66
C SER A 172 -17.89 -8.19 -16.23
N ASP A 173 -16.89 -8.30 -17.09
CA ASP A 173 -15.56 -8.80 -16.74
C ASP A 173 -14.87 -7.75 -15.85
N THR A 174 -15.05 -7.89 -14.53
CA THR A 174 -14.52 -6.98 -13.52
C THR A 174 -13.11 -7.37 -13.12
N GLU A 175 -12.12 -6.57 -13.55
CA GLU A 175 -10.73 -6.71 -13.11
C GLU A 175 -10.56 -6.23 -11.67
N GLN A 176 -9.55 -6.74 -10.95
CA GLN A 176 -9.30 -6.38 -9.54
C GLN A 176 -7.89 -5.85 -9.32
N ALA A 177 -7.78 -4.72 -8.61
CA ALA A 177 -6.50 -4.16 -8.17
C ALA A 177 -6.47 -4.01 -6.64
N THR A 178 -5.31 -4.26 -6.03
CA THR A 178 -5.09 -4.01 -4.60
C THR A 178 -4.59 -2.59 -4.39
N VAL A 179 -5.30 -1.78 -3.61
CA VAL A 179 -4.91 -0.41 -3.28
C VAL A 179 -4.56 -0.31 -1.79
N ASN A 180 -3.42 0.30 -1.46
CA ASN A 180 -2.95 0.51 -0.09
C ASN A 180 -2.56 1.97 0.13
N VAL A 181 -2.99 2.60 1.22
CA VAL A 181 -2.62 3.97 1.59
C VAL A 181 -1.87 3.98 2.91
N TYR A 182 -0.68 4.56 2.93
CA TYR A 182 0.23 4.63 4.06
C TYR A 182 0.51 6.07 4.50
N GLY A 183 0.33 6.34 5.79
CA GLY A 183 0.70 7.60 6.42
C GLY A 183 2.22 7.79 6.60
N PRO A 184 2.63 8.85 7.34
CA PRO A 184 4.03 9.27 7.49
C PRO A 184 4.97 8.15 8.00
N LEU A 185 6.24 8.20 7.60
CA LEU A 185 7.26 7.26 8.08
C LEU A 185 7.60 7.52 9.54
N SER A 186 7.64 8.80 9.95
CA SER A 186 7.81 9.23 11.34
C SER A 186 6.77 8.62 12.29
N GLN A 187 5.53 8.48 11.80
CA GLN A 187 4.39 7.86 12.49
C GLN A 187 4.34 6.33 12.31
N GLY A 188 5.42 5.70 11.86
CA GLY A 188 5.53 4.23 11.74
C GLY A 188 4.87 3.63 10.49
N ASN A 189 4.63 4.43 9.44
CA ASN A 189 4.05 3.98 8.15
C ASN A 189 2.73 3.22 8.33
N LYS A 190 1.83 3.77 9.15
CA LYS A 190 0.50 3.22 9.45
C LYS A 190 -0.35 3.15 8.17
N ILE A 191 -1.02 2.01 7.96
CA ILE A 191 -2.08 1.89 6.94
C ILE A 191 -3.25 2.79 7.36
N LEU A 192 -3.66 3.70 6.47
CA LEU A 192 -4.81 4.58 6.66
C LEU A 192 -6.07 3.88 6.16
N VAL A 193 -6.00 3.36 4.92
CA VAL A 193 -7.01 2.54 4.26
C VAL A 193 -6.30 1.53 3.32
N SER A 194 -6.91 0.38 3.11
CA SER A 194 -6.42 -0.66 2.18
C SER A 194 -7.56 -1.58 1.77
N GLY A 195 -7.61 -2.01 0.52
CA GLY A 195 -8.61 -2.96 0.05
C GLY A 195 -8.35 -3.39 -1.39
N THR A 196 -9.17 -4.33 -1.88
CA THR A 196 -9.26 -4.62 -3.31
C THR A 196 -10.35 -3.74 -3.91
N VAL A 197 -10.15 -3.31 -5.15
CA VAL A 197 -11.08 -2.49 -5.92
C VAL A 197 -11.35 -3.21 -7.23
N ASP A 198 -12.62 -3.54 -7.48
CA ASP A 198 -13.11 -3.96 -8.79
C ASP A 198 -13.12 -2.76 -9.73
N PHE A 199 -12.70 -2.94 -10.97
CA PHE A 199 -12.64 -1.89 -11.99
C PHE A 199 -12.91 -2.42 -13.39
N THR A 200 -13.24 -1.50 -14.30
CA THR A 200 -13.43 -1.77 -15.73
C THR A 200 -12.24 -1.24 -16.55
N ALA A 201 -12.00 -1.85 -17.71
CA ALA A 201 -10.89 -1.50 -18.59
C ALA A 201 -10.76 0.02 -18.82
N GLY A 202 -9.55 0.54 -18.66
CA GLY A 202 -9.25 1.98 -18.79
C GLY A 202 -9.31 2.78 -17.48
N ALA A 203 -9.64 2.16 -16.34
CA ALA A 203 -9.46 2.74 -15.01
C ALA A 203 -8.00 3.19 -14.76
N THR A 204 -7.82 4.10 -13.82
CA THR A 204 -6.52 4.74 -13.52
C THR A 204 -6.09 4.52 -12.07
N ALA A 205 -4.79 4.63 -11.78
CA ALA A 205 -4.29 4.52 -10.40
C ALA A 205 -4.92 5.56 -9.45
N ALA A 206 -5.34 6.72 -9.99
CA ALA A 206 -6.11 7.74 -9.29
C ALA A 206 -7.59 7.38 -9.11
N SER A 207 -8.24 6.70 -10.06
CA SER A 207 -9.66 6.31 -9.92
C SER A 207 -9.83 5.16 -8.93
N VAL A 208 -8.94 4.16 -8.95
CA VAL A 208 -9.01 3.07 -7.95
C VAL A 208 -8.70 3.55 -6.53
N LEU A 209 -7.87 4.61 -6.37
CA LEU A 209 -7.75 5.30 -5.08
C LEU A 209 -9.08 5.92 -4.65
N GLN A 210 -9.72 6.70 -5.53
CA GLN A 210 -10.98 7.37 -5.23
C GLN A 210 -12.06 6.35 -4.84
N THR A 211 -12.20 5.24 -5.59
CA THR A 211 -13.13 4.17 -5.26
C THR A 211 -12.85 3.57 -3.87
N LEU A 212 -11.60 3.19 -3.56
CA LEU A 212 -11.26 2.66 -2.24
C LEU A 212 -11.60 3.65 -1.12
N CYS A 213 -11.22 4.92 -1.29
CA CYS A 213 -11.40 5.94 -0.28
C CYS A 213 -12.87 6.31 -0.06
N ASN A 214 -13.64 6.49 -1.14
CA ASN A 214 -15.09 6.72 -1.09
C ASN A 214 -15.81 5.58 -0.36
N ASN A 215 -15.52 4.33 -0.73
CA ASN A 215 -16.10 3.13 -0.10
C ASN A 215 -15.71 2.98 1.38
N SER A 216 -14.63 3.64 1.82
CA SER A 216 -14.11 3.57 3.19
C SER A 216 -14.40 4.83 4.03
N GLY A 217 -15.14 5.80 3.50
CA GLY A 217 -15.40 7.09 4.15
C GLY A 217 -14.14 7.96 4.37
N VAL A 218 -13.11 7.79 3.54
CA VAL A 218 -11.84 8.53 3.61
C VAL A 218 -11.84 9.64 2.58
N SER A 219 -11.56 10.87 2.99
CA SER A 219 -11.45 12.02 2.09
C SER A 219 -10.23 11.89 1.17
N VAL A 220 -10.37 12.29 -0.10
CA VAL A 220 -9.27 12.49 -1.05
C VAL A 220 -9.40 13.89 -1.64
N SER A 221 -8.34 14.69 -1.57
CA SER A 221 -8.27 16.00 -2.21
C SER A 221 -7.42 15.90 -3.47
N ILE A 222 -7.95 16.41 -4.58
CA ILE A 222 -7.37 16.33 -5.91
C ILE A 222 -7.35 17.72 -6.55
N SER A 223 -6.32 18.01 -7.33
CA SER A 223 -6.25 19.15 -8.25
C SER A 223 -5.88 18.68 -9.66
N GLY A 224 -6.33 19.39 -10.68
CA GLY A 224 -6.15 18.97 -12.08
C GLY A 224 -7.05 17.78 -12.45
N THR A 225 -6.95 17.33 -13.70
CA THR A 225 -7.82 16.30 -14.27
C THR A 225 -7.03 15.40 -15.23
N GLY A 226 -7.56 14.21 -15.54
CA GLY A 226 -6.95 13.30 -16.50
C GLY A 226 -5.46 13.02 -16.21
N THR A 227 -4.59 13.26 -17.19
CA THR A 227 -3.14 13.03 -17.10
C THR A 227 -2.36 14.10 -16.31
N SER A 228 -3.00 15.20 -15.90
CA SER A 228 -2.41 16.23 -15.02
C SER A 228 -2.90 16.15 -13.57
N LEU A 229 -3.68 15.12 -13.24
CA LEU A 229 -4.25 14.91 -11.92
C LEU A 229 -3.16 14.78 -10.84
N TYR A 230 -3.28 15.56 -9.77
CA TYR A 230 -2.41 15.51 -8.60
C TYR A 230 -3.23 15.30 -7.32
N VAL A 231 -2.85 14.31 -6.51
CA VAL A 231 -3.49 14.03 -5.22
C VAL A 231 -2.82 14.89 -4.16
N ARG A 232 -3.57 15.84 -3.64
CA ARG A 232 -3.12 16.82 -2.65
C ARG A 232 -3.25 16.31 -1.23
N GLY A 233 -4.24 15.46 -0.92
CA GLY A 233 -4.47 14.97 0.43
C GLY A 233 -5.28 13.69 0.48
N ILE A 234 -5.08 12.89 1.54
CA ILE A 234 -5.85 11.67 1.83
C ILE A 234 -6.00 11.55 3.36
N ASP A 235 -7.19 11.20 3.86
CA ASP A 235 -7.48 11.03 5.31
C ASP A 235 -7.13 12.29 6.12
N ASN A 236 -7.48 13.47 5.58
CA ASN A 236 -7.16 14.81 6.10
C ASN A 236 -5.67 15.14 6.29
N LEU A 237 -4.76 14.35 5.71
CA LEU A 237 -3.33 14.66 5.64
C LEU A 237 -2.98 15.15 4.22
N PHE A 238 -2.55 16.40 4.11
CA PHE A 238 -2.28 17.10 2.85
C PHE A 238 -0.78 17.28 2.59
N GLU A 239 -0.44 17.52 1.32
CA GLU A 239 0.84 18.12 0.95
C GLU A 239 1.16 19.32 1.84
N LYS A 240 2.44 19.49 2.15
CA LYS A 240 2.98 20.59 2.95
C LYS A 240 2.60 20.62 4.44
N ASP A 241 1.70 19.75 4.93
CA ASP A 241 1.33 19.66 6.36
C ASP A 241 2.50 19.35 7.31
N THR A 242 3.53 18.62 6.86
CA THR A 242 4.69 18.27 7.72
C THR A 242 5.97 19.02 7.36
N THR A 243 6.24 19.25 6.06
CA THR A 243 7.35 20.12 5.59
C THR A 243 6.95 20.76 4.27
N ALA A 244 7.57 21.87 3.86
CA ALA A 244 7.31 22.47 2.54
C ALA A 244 7.54 21.54 1.32
N THR A 245 8.13 20.35 1.53
CA THR A 245 8.35 19.31 0.50
C THR A 245 7.55 18.02 0.75
N SER A 246 6.64 18.01 1.72
CA SER A 246 5.81 16.83 2.03
C SER A 246 4.60 16.73 1.09
N GLY A 247 4.11 15.52 0.85
CA GLY A 247 3.09 15.26 -0.17
C GLY A 247 2.79 13.78 -0.40
N TRP A 248 1.86 13.50 -1.30
CA TRP A 248 1.50 12.13 -1.67
C TRP A 248 2.24 11.68 -2.92
N ILE A 249 2.89 10.52 -2.83
CA ILE A 249 3.40 9.78 -3.99
C ILE A 249 2.66 8.46 -4.13
N TYR A 250 2.69 7.89 -5.34
CA TYR A 250 2.18 6.54 -5.59
C TYR A 250 3.24 5.65 -6.26
N SER A 251 3.06 4.34 -6.09
CA SER A 251 3.77 3.32 -6.84
C SER A 251 2.79 2.28 -7.34
N VAL A 252 3.13 1.61 -8.44
CA VAL A 252 2.43 0.41 -8.92
C VAL A 252 3.43 -0.73 -9.00
N ASN A 253 3.10 -1.86 -8.37
CA ASN A 253 3.96 -3.04 -8.28
C ASN A 253 5.36 -2.75 -7.71
N GLY A 254 5.49 -1.69 -6.90
CA GLY A 254 6.76 -1.24 -6.30
C GLY A 254 7.64 -0.35 -7.18
N THR A 255 7.14 0.07 -8.35
CA THR A 255 7.76 1.10 -9.20
C THR A 255 7.03 2.42 -9.00
N PHE A 256 7.76 3.52 -8.80
CA PHE A 256 7.20 4.87 -8.72
C PHE A 256 7.20 5.51 -10.11
N PRO A 257 6.05 5.77 -10.74
CA PRO A 257 6.02 6.50 -12.00
C PRO A 257 6.41 7.97 -11.78
N SER A 258 7.03 8.58 -12.79
CA SER A 258 7.35 10.03 -12.81
C SER A 258 6.20 10.89 -13.38
N TYR A 259 5.02 10.30 -13.57
CA TYR A 259 3.85 10.94 -14.17
C TYR A 259 2.61 10.75 -13.29
N SER A 260 1.52 11.43 -13.63
CA SER A 260 0.26 11.42 -12.85
C SER A 260 -0.35 10.02 -12.69
N ALA A 261 -0.90 9.74 -11.51
CA ALA A 261 -1.74 8.57 -11.26
C ALA A 261 -3.02 8.53 -12.11
N GLY A 262 -3.46 9.65 -12.68
CA GLY A 262 -4.56 9.70 -13.66
C GLY A 262 -4.12 9.33 -15.09
N ALA A 263 -2.82 9.21 -15.36
CA ALA A 263 -2.29 8.70 -16.62
C ALA A 263 -1.99 7.18 -16.58
N TYR A 264 -1.62 6.63 -15.43
CA TYR A 264 -1.39 5.19 -15.28
C TYR A 264 -2.69 4.40 -15.43
N LYS A 265 -2.79 3.52 -16.43
CA LYS A 265 -3.90 2.58 -16.59
C LYS A 265 -3.66 1.31 -15.77
N VAL A 266 -4.61 0.98 -14.90
CA VAL A 266 -4.49 -0.16 -13.97
C VAL A 266 -4.76 -1.46 -14.73
N GLN A 267 -4.04 -2.52 -14.36
CA GLN A 267 -4.19 -3.88 -14.89
C GLN A 267 -4.61 -4.84 -13.78
N SER A 268 -5.36 -5.89 -14.12
CA SER A 268 -5.78 -6.91 -13.16
C SER A 268 -4.58 -7.50 -12.39
N GLY A 269 -4.70 -7.55 -11.07
CA GLY A 269 -3.64 -7.96 -10.16
C GLY A 269 -2.66 -6.87 -9.71
N ASP A 270 -2.77 -5.64 -10.22
CA ASP A 270 -1.89 -4.53 -9.83
C ASP A 270 -1.98 -4.22 -8.33
N VAL A 271 -0.82 -3.92 -7.74
CA VAL A 271 -0.71 -3.41 -6.38
C VAL A 271 -0.33 -1.93 -6.42
N VAL A 272 -1.34 -1.06 -6.30
CA VAL A 272 -1.19 0.39 -6.19
C VAL A 272 -0.94 0.76 -4.73
N GLN A 273 0.11 1.52 -4.45
CA GLN A 273 0.44 1.97 -3.10
C GLN A 273 0.62 3.49 -3.08
N TRP A 274 -0.12 4.15 -2.19
CA TRP A 274 -0.06 5.60 -1.94
C TRP A 274 0.64 5.85 -0.61
N MET A 275 1.60 6.77 -0.59
CA MET A 275 2.45 6.99 0.59
C MET A 275 2.75 8.48 0.81
N TYR A 276 2.58 8.95 2.05
CA TYR A 276 2.80 10.36 2.41
C TYR A 276 4.26 10.72 2.68
N THR A 277 5.00 11.28 1.73
CA THR A 277 6.41 11.68 1.90
C THR A 277 6.52 12.90 2.79
N GLU A 278 7.48 12.91 3.70
CA GLU A 278 7.79 14.03 4.60
C GLU A 278 8.96 14.86 4.06
N THR A 279 9.85 14.27 3.24
CA THR A 279 10.97 14.96 2.56
C THR A 279 11.29 14.32 1.19
N LYS A 280 11.92 15.09 0.28
CA LYS A 280 12.32 14.59 -1.05
C LYS A 280 13.22 13.35 -0.94
N GLY A 281 12.84 12.26 -1.62
CA GLY A 281 13.60 11.01 -1.65
C GLY A 281 13.37 10.04 -0.48
N ASP A 282 12.59 10.41 0.54
CA ASP A 282 12.40 9.61 1.76
C ASP A 282 11.74 8.24 1.52
N ARG A 283 10.95 8.11 0.45
CA ARG A 283 10.37 6.86 -0.06
C ARG A 283 10.89 6.44 -1.42
N GLY A 284 11.97 7.07 -1.87
CA GLY A 284 12.70 6.66 -3.06
C GLY A 284 12.21 7.22 -4.39
N TRP A 285 11.24 8.12 -4.37
CA TRP A 285 10.97 9.03 -5.49
C TRP A 285 11.95 10.21 -5.43
N THR A 286 12.83 10.31 -6.43
CA THR A 286 13.90 11.33 -6.47
C THR A 286 13.50 12.63 -7.17
N GLY A 287 12.26 12.74 -7.67
CA GLY A 287 11.80 13.88 -8.46
C GLY A 287 12.58 14.01 -9.77
N GLN A 288 12.16 13.24 -10.77
CA GLN A 288 12.53 13.32 -12.18
C GLN A 288 11.34 13.90 -12.94
#